data_AF-A0A0A9X3Q9-F1
#
_entry.id   AF-A0A0A9X3Q9-F1
#
_cell.length_a   1.000
_cell.length_b   1.000
_cell.length_c   1.000
_cell.angle_alpha   90.00
_cell.angle_beta   90.00
_cell.angle_gamma   90.00
#
_symmetry.space_group_name_H-M   'P 1'
#
loop_
_entity.id
_entity.type
_entity.pdbx_description
1 polymer ?
#
loop_
_entity_poly.entity_id
_entity_poly.type
_entity_poly.pdbx_seq_one_letter_code
_entity_poly.pdbx_strand_id
1 'polypeptide(L)'
;EVLCLSTDEHYKCETCHDVWQFGIVMFVCLTGCLPWQKAALEDPRYSRYLYWHGSSGMMQTVRRPKLFKLLSSKAQRWFRKYLEPRADKRPANLAELPKYMEDRWLAKGANDREEEREDETLCPSMYSFHSSLEDKNNLLSTLVAYGIETTVDRRSKKDRIRAWIQNSSIVEEEEEEEAAGAVGGVGVGPGGRAVRRRHHGRIASDTSETASSTTTGR
;
A
#
# COMPACT_ATOMS: atom_id res chain seq x y z
N GLU A 1 17.03 27.81 30.66
CA GLU A 1 17.33 28.82 29.64
C GLU A 1 17.20 28.18 28.27
N VAL A 2 16.43 28.76 27.36
CA VAL A 2 16.36 28.32 25.96
C VAL A 2 17.39 29.15 25.20
N LEU A 3 18.43 28.50 24.67
CA LEU A 3 19.45 29.18 23.89
C LEU A 3 18.81 29.68 22.58
N CYS A 4 18.62 31.00 22.49
CA CYS A 4 18.27 31.67 21.24
C CYS A 4 19.50 31.64 20.32
N LEU A 5 19.72 30.51 19.66
CA LEU A 5 20.76 30.39 18.65
C LEU A 5 20.35 31.25 17.44
N SER A 6 21.28 32.04 16.90
CA SER A 6 21.07 32.70 15.62
C SER A 6 20.70 31.64 14.59
N THR A 7 19.53 31.76 13.96
CA THR A 7 19.13 30.90 12.84
C THR A 7 20.26 30.94 11.81
N ASP A 8 20.84 29.79 11.51
CA ASP A 8 21.90 29.66 10.53
C ASP A 8 21.41 30.29 9.20
N GLU A 9 22.07 31.35 8.72
CA GLU A 9 21.69 32.06 7.48
C GLU A 9 21.66 31.12 6.26
N HIS A 10 22.27 29.95 6.39
CA HIS A 10 22.35 28.90 5.39
C HIS A 10 21.16 27.94 5.42
N TYR A 11 20.38 27.89 6.51
CA TYR A 11 19.17 27.06 6.61
C TYR A 11 17.95 27.83 6.10
N LYS A 12 17.73 27.76 4.79
CA LYS A 12 16.57 28.40 4.16
C LYS A 12 15.35 27.47 4.18
N CYS A 13 14.26 27.97 4.75
CA CYS A 13 12.95 27.30 4.74
C CYS A 13 12.10 27.90 3.62
N GLU A 14 12.11 27.26 2.45
CA GLU A 14 11.32 27.69 1.30
C GLU A 14 10.09 26.79 1.12
N THR A 15 8.93 27.38 0.83
CA THR A 15 7.68 26.61 0.64
C THR A 15 7.77 25.61 -0.52
N CYS A 16 8.64 25.85 -1.50
CA CYS A 16 8.89 24.94 -2.61
C CYS A 16 9.53 23.61 -2.16
N HIS A 17 10.17 23.57 -0.99
CA HIS A 17 10.62 22.33 -0.36
C HIS A 17 9.44 21.56 0.24
N ASP A 18 8.51 22.24 0.91
CA ASP A 18 7.31 21.61 1.48
C ASP A 18 6.43 21.01 0.37
N VAL A 19 6.26 21.72 -0.74
CA VAL A 19 5.54 21.24 -1.92
C VAL A 19 6.14 19.95 -2.48
N TRP A 20 7.47 19.87 -2.53
CA TRP A 20 8.19 18.67 -2.93
C TRP A 20 7.97 17.52 -1.93
N GLN A 21 8.15 17.78 -0.62
CA GLN A 21 7.97 16.77 0.43
C GLN A 21 6.54 16.24 0.46
N PHE A 22 5.54 17.11 0.30
CA PHE A 22 4.14 16.74 0.15
C PHE A 22 3.94 15.76 -1.02
N GLY A 23 4.56 16.05 -2.17
CA GLY A 23 4.58 15.14 -3.31
C GLY A 23 5.17 13.77 -2.95
N ILE A 24 6.28 13.71 -2.20
CA ILE A 24 6.87 12.43 -1.77
C ILE A 24 5.91 11.65 -0.86
N VAL A 25 5.33 12.30 0.15
CA VAL A 25 4.38 11.68 1.08
C VAL A 25 3.18 11.11 0.32
N MET A 26 2.57 11.89 -0.58
CA MET A 26 1.45 11.44 -1.38
C MET A 26 1.82 10.23 -2.25
N PHE A 27 3.03 10.20 -2.81
CA PHE A 27 3.50 9.06 -3.60
C PHE A 27 3.60 7.80 -2.74
N VAL A 28 4.16 7.91 -1.53
CA VAL A 28 4.30 6.80 -0.58
C VAL A 28 2.93 6.30 -0.14
N CYS A 29 1.98 7.19 0.19
CA CYS A 29 0.62 6.80 0.58
C CYS A 29 -0.10 5.97 -0.51
N LEU A 30 0.15 6.25 -1.79
CA LEU A 30 -0.50 5.57 -2.90
C LEU A 30 0.18 4.26 -3.32
N THR A 31 1.51 4.21 -3.19
CA THR A 31 2.33 3.12 -3.74
C THR A 31 2.94 2.23 -2.66
N GLY A 32 2.94 2.66 -1.40
CA GLY A 32 3.68 2.03 -0.30
C GLY A 32 5.19 2.13 -0.43
N CYS A 33 5.70 2.84 -1.45
CA CYS A 33 7.10 2.90 -1.82
C CYS A 33 7.60 4.34 -1.91
N LEU A 34 8.87 4.58 -1.57
CA LEU A 34 9.55 5.80 -2.01
C LEU A 34 9.75 5.78 -3.54
N PRO A 35 9.59 6.94 -4.23
CA PRO A 35 9.82 7.01 -5.67
C PRO A 35 11.31 6.77 -6.03
N TRP A 36 12.22 7.17 -5.14
CA TRP A 36 13.67 6.96 -5.16
C TRP A 36 14.22 7.04 -3.72
N GLN A 37 15.42 6.53 -3.45
CA GLN A 37 16.09 6.68 -2.14
C GLN A 37 16.74 8.05 -2.01
N LYS A 38 17.37 8.53 -3.09
CA LYS A 38 18.04 9.83 -3.12
C LYS A 38 17.65 10.57 -4.38
N ALA A 39 17.35 11.86 -4.26
CA ALA A 39 17.10 12.75 -5.38
C ALA A 39 18.42 13.22 -6.02
N ALA A 40 19.25 12.26 -6.46
CA ALA A 40 20.55 12.50 -7.07
C ALA A 40 20.85 11.50 -8.19
N LEU A 41 21.78 11.83 -9.08
CA LEU A 41 22.03 11.06 -10.31
C LEU A 41 22.58 9.65 -10.04
N GLU A 42 23.18 9.44 -8.86
CA GLU A 42 23.67 8.14 -8.41
C GLU A 42 22.52 7.17 -8.12
N ASP A 43 21.29 7.66 -7.86
CA ASP A 43 20.12 6.81 -7.71
C ASP A 43 19.51 6.47 -9.09
N PRO A 44 19.53 5.20 -9.53
CA PRO A 44 19.00 4.82 -10.83
C PRO A 44 17.50 5.04 -10.97
N ARG A 45 16.72 5.07 -9.88
CA ARG A 45 15.28 5.40 -9.92
C ARG A 45 15.10 6.89 -10.19
N TYR A 46 15.89 7.74 -9.55
CA TYR A 46 15.84 9.19 -9.78
C TYR A 46 16.32 9.57 -11.19
N SER A 47 17.42 8.99 -11.67
CA SER A 47 17.90 9.24 -13.04
C SER A 47 16.87 8.85 -14.12
N ARG A 48 16.19 7.71 -13.95
CA ARG A 48 15.06 7.34 -14.84
C ARG A 48 13.88 8.29 -14.71
N TYR A 49 13.60 8.77 -13.50
CA TYR A 49 12.56 9.76 -13.28
C TYR A 49 12.87 11.08 -14.01
N LEU A 50 14.09 11.62 -13.89
CA LEU A 50 14.51 12.84 -14.57
C LEU A 50 14.35 12.73 -16.09
N TYR A 51 14.78 11.62 -16.67
CA TYR A 51 14.60 11.36 -18.10
C TYR A 51 13.11 11.38 -18.49
N TRP A 52 12.27 10.61 -17.79
CA TRP A 52 10.83 10.54 -18.05
C TRP A 52 10.06 11.84 -17.76
N HIS A 53 10.53 12.62 -16.79
CA HIS A 53 9.98 13.93 -16.43
C HIS A 53 10.26 14.95 -17.53
N GLY A 54 11.53 15.05 -17.96
CA GLY A 54 11.97 15.94 -19.03
C GLY A 54 11.39 15.60 -20.41
N SER A 55 10.92 14.36 -20.60
CA SER A 55 10.26 13.94 -21.84
C SER A 55 8.78 14.31 -21.95
N SER A 56 8.24 15.06 -20.99
CA SER A 56 6.85 15.54 -21.05
C SER A 56 6.64 16.43 -22.27
N GLY A 57 5.79 16.00 -23.21
CA GLY A 57 5.50 16.73 -24.46
C GLY A 57 6.36 16.33 -25.66
N MET A 58 7.28 15.36 -25.50
CA MET A 58 8.01 14.78 -26.63
C MET A 58 7.14 13.72 -27.34
N MET A 59 7.24 13.63 -28.68
CA MET A 59 6.57 12.59 -29.47
C MET A 59 7.14 11.17 -29.28
N GLN A 60 8.31 11.05 -28.64
CA GLN A 60 8.98 9.77 -28.44
C GLN A 60 8.42 8.99 -27.24
N THR A 61 8.24 7.69 -27.42
CA THR A 61 7.75 6.79 -26.36
C THR A 61 8.84 6.57 -25.31
N VAL A 62 8.84 7.40 -24.28
CA VAL A 62 9.78 7.28 -23.16
C VAL A 62 9.28 6.29 -22.12
N ARG A 63 10.15 5.34 -21.74
CA ARG A 63 9.83 4.32 -20.73
C ARG A 63 9.52 4.97 -19.39
N ARG A 64 8.28 4.74 -18.92
CA ARG A 64 7.79 5.18 -17.62
C ARG A 64 8.46 4.39 -16.47
N PRO A 65 8.90 5.05 -15.38
CA PRO A 65 9.39 4.36 -14.19
C PRO A 65 8.36 3.38 -13.61
N LYS A 66 8.81 2.24 -13.08
CA LYS A 66 7.94 1.11 -12.64
C LYS A 66 6.82 1.58 -11.70
N LEU A 67 7.17 2.27 -10.61
CA LEU A 67 6.19 2.72 -9.60
C LEU A 67 5.22 3.76 -10.16
N PHE A 68 5.66 4.60 -11.10
CA PHE A 68 4.79 5.58 -11.73
C PHE A 68 3.76 4.95 -12.67
N LYS A 69 3.95 3.69 -13.12
CA LYS A 69 2.92 2.96 -13.90
C LYS A 69 1.69 2.62 -13.06
N LEU A 70 1.81 2.58 -11.73
CA LEU A 70 0.69 2.34 -10.81
C LEU A 70 -0.28 3.53 -10.74
N LEU A 71 0.17 4.71 -11.14
CA LEU A 71 -0.58 5.96 -11.05
C LEU A 71 -1.37 6.23 -12.32
N SER A 72 -2.54 6.85 -12.20
CA SER A 72 -3.31 7.30 -13.36
C SER A 72 -2.56 8.38 -14.15
N SER A 73 -2.93 8.59 -15.41
CA SER A 73 -2.31 9.63 -16.26
C SER A 73 -2.45 11.04 -15.65
N LYS A 74 -3.55 11.30 -14.94
CA LYS A 74 -3.79 12.59 -14.29
C LYS A 74 -2.96 12.75 -13.02
N ALA A 75 -2.87 11.73 -12.18
CA ALA A 75 -1.97 11.72 -11.04
C ALA A 75 -0.51 11.87 -11.47
N GLN A 76 -0.07 11.22 -12.55
CA GLN A 76 1.28 11.39 -13.08
C GLN A 76 1.57 12.83 -13.49
N ARG A 77 0.60 13.52 -14.09
CA ARG A 77 0.74 14.95 -14.45
C ARG A 77 0.89 15.81 -13.21
N TRP A 78 0.12 15.51 -12.16
CA TRP A 78 0.27 16.14 -10.85
C TRP A 78 1.66 15.88 -10.26
N PHE A 79 2.11 14.63 -10.17
CA PHE A 79 3.42 14.30 -9.61
C PHE A 79 4.56 14.94 -10.39
N ARG A 80 4.52 15.01 -11.73
CA ARG A 80 5.56 15.72 -12.48
C ARG A 80 5.64 17.21 -12.11
N LYS A 81 4.50 17.83 -11.81
CA LYS A 81 4.45 19.24 -11.41
C LYS A 81 4.96 19.47 -10.00
N TYR A 82 4.63 18.60 -9.05
CA TYR A 82 4.96 18.77 -7.63
C TYR A 82 6.32 18.17 -7.25
N LEU A 83 6.76 17.14 -7.97
CA LEU A 83 8.12 16.58 -7.90
C LEU A 83 9.01 17.16 -9.01
N GLU A 84 8.85 18.44 -9.33
CA GLU A 84 9.68 19.16 -10.29
C GLU A 84 11.11 19.33 -9.72
N PRO A 85 12.16 18.74 -10.35
CA PRO A 85 13.52 18.78 -9.82
C PRO A 85 14.02 20.19 -9.54
N ARG A 86 13.64 21.15 -10.39
CA ARG A 86 14.05 22.55 -10.31
C ARG A 86 13.16 23.32 -9.34
N ALA A 87 13.74 23.74 -8.21
CA ALA A 87 13.00 24.46 -7.15
C ALA A 87 12.29 25.72 -7.67
N ASP A 88 12.91 26.45 -8.61
CA ASP A 88 12.36 27.64 -9.28
C ASP A 88 11.12 27.38 -10.13
N LYS A 89 10.90 26.13 -10.54
CA LYS A 89 9.77 25.72 -11.38
C LYS A 89 8.64 25.04 -10.59
N ARG A 90 8.85 24.78 -9.30
CA ARG A 90 7.82 24.16 -8.46
C ARG A 90 6.68 25.14 -8.19
N PRO A 91 5.45 24.64 -7.98
CA PRO A 91 4.37 25.46 -7.46
C PRO A 91 4.77 26.14 -6.15
N ALA A 92 4.33 27.38 -5.94
CA ALA A 92 4.58 28.11 -4.70
C ALA A 92 3.80 27.53 -3.50
N ASN A 93 2.68 26.83 -3.78
CA ASN A 93 1.78 26.25 -2.79
C ASN A 93 0.92 25.12 -3.41
N LEU A 94 -0.02 24.59 -2.62
CA LEU A 94 -0.92 23.50 -3.00
C LEU A 94 -2.26 23.96 -3.62
N ALA A 95 -2.42 25.23 -4.04
CA ALA A 95 -3.71 25.77 -4.50
C ALA A 95 -4.32 25.04 -5.70
N GLU A 96 -3.51 24.34 -6.49
CA GLU A 96 -4.00 23.56 -7.63
C GLU A 96 -4.38 22.11 -7.28
N LEU A 97 -4.09 21.63 -6.08
CA LEU A 97 -4.40 20.27 -5.64
C LEU A 97 -5.90 19.91 -5.82
N PRO A 98 -6.88 20.79 -5.49
CA PRO A 98 -8.30 20.46 -5.65
C PRO A 98 -8.68 20.01 -7.08
N LYS A 99 -7.96 20.48 -8.12
CA LYS A 99 -8.21 20.13 -9.52
C LYS A 99 -7.94 18.65 -9.84
N TYR A 100 -7.32 17.92 -8.91
CA TYR A 100 -6.91 16.52 -9.06
C TYR A 100 -7.59 15.60 -8.04
N MET A 101 -8.34 16.13 -7.06
CA MET A 101 -8.90 15.32 -5.97
C MET A 101 -10.10 14.45 -6.39
N GLU A 102 -10.88 14.91 -7.36
CA GLU A 102 -12.06 14.19 -7.85
C GLU A 102 -11.71 13.00 -8.77
N ASP A 103 -10.48 12.97 -9.28
CA ASP A 103 -10.05 11.92 -10.19
C ASP A 103 -9.49 10.71 -9.46
N ARG A 104 -9.56 9.55 -10.10
CA ARG A 104 -8.86 8.36 -9.60
C ARG A 104 -7.34 8.57 -9.71
N TRP A 105 -6.64 8.38 -8.59
CA TRP A 105 -5.18 8.54 -8.52
C TRP A 105 -4.39 7.30 -8.97
N LEU A 106 -4.96 6.10 -8.79
CA LEU A 106 -4.35 4.84 -9.21
C LEU A 106 -4.87 4.41 -10.59
N ALA A 107 -4.00 3.81 -11.40
CA ALA A 107 -4.34 3.33 -12.74
C ALA A 107 -5.29 2.12 -12.72
N LYS A 108 -5.12 1.24 -11.73
CA LYS A 108 -5.94 0.05 -11.49
C LYS A 108 -6.86 0.24 -10.28
N GLY A 109 -8.00 -0.46 -10.25
CA GLY A 109 -8.89 -0.48 -9.09
C GLY A 109 -8.31 -1.28 -7.91
N ALA A 110 -8.97 -1.20 -6.75
CA ALA A 110 -8.55 -1.95 -5.56
C ALA A 110 -8.58 -3.48 -5.80
N ASN A 111 -9.62 -3.97 -6.49
CA ASN A 111 -9.77 -5.39 -6.82
C ASN A 111 -8.66 -5.91 -7.77
N ASP A 112 -8.23 -5.10 -8.74
CA ASP A 112 -7.22 -5.52 -9.73
C ASP A 112 -5.79 -5.62 -9.16
N ARG A 113 -5.57 -5.15 -7.91
CA ARG A 113 -4.26 -5.15 -7.22
C ARG A 113 -4.10 -6.30 -6.22
N GLU A 114 -5.17 -7.03 -5.87
CA GLU A 114 -5.06 -8.17 -4.97
C GLU A 114 -4.33 -9.35 -5.62
N GLU A 115 -4.57 -9.59 -6.92
CA GLU A 115 -3.88 -10.63 -7.69
C GLU A 115 -2.38 -10.33 -7.90
N GLU A 116 -1.97 -9.07 -8.01
CA GLU A 116 -0.57 -8.68 -8.25
C GLU A 116 0.26 -8.57 -6.95
N ARG A 117 -0.41 -8.56 -5.78
CA ARG A 117 0.23 -8.40 -4.46
C ARG A 117 0.84 -9.69 -3.90
N GLU A 118 0.47 -10.86 -4.42
CA GLU A 118 1.04 -12.12 -3.94
C GLU A 118 2.52 -12.29 -4.31
N ASP A 119 2.99 -11.61 -5.37
CA ASP A 119 4.39 -11.64 -5.81
C ASP A 119 5.31 -10.56 -5.19
N GLU A 120 4.76 -9.46 -4.67
CA GLU A 120 5.54 -8.39 -4.01
C GLU A 120 5.79 -8.70 -2.53
N THR A 121 6.42 -9.84 -2.26
CA THR A 121 6.66 -10.36 -0.90
C THR A 121 7.69 -9.58 -0.07
N LEU A 122 8.20 -8.45 -0.56
CA LEU A 122 9.15 -7.61 0.18
C LEU A 122 8.63 -6.19 0.26
N CYS A 123 8.32 -5.76 1.48
CA CYS A 123 7.91 -4.40 1.79
C CYS A 123 8.98 -3.42 1.25
N PRO A 124 8.60 -2.34 0.57
CA PRO A 124 9.52 -1.33 0.06
C PRO A 124 10.43 -0.70 1.14
N SER A 125 10.05 -0.80 2.42
CA SER A 125 10.90 -0.42 3.55
C SER A 125 12.21 -1.21 3.63
N MET A 126 12.34 -2.35 2.95
CA MET A 126 13.60 -3.08 2.79
C MET A 126 14.53 -2.51 1.70
N TYR A 127 14.12 -1.51 0.91
CA TYR A 127 14.98 -0.86 -0.08
C TYR A 127 15.93 0.19 0.53
N SER A 128 16.29 0.05 1.81
CA SER A 128 17.36 0.86 2.39
C SER A 128 18.66 0.63 1.62
N PHE A 129 19.22 1.68 1.04
CA PHE A 129 20.51 1.64 0.34
C PHE A 129 21.70 1.43 1.32
N HIS A 130 21.43 1.32 2.61
CA HIS A 130 22.42 1.12 3.67
C HIS A 130 22.49 -0.32 4.17
N SER A 131 21.82 -1.26 3.51
CA SER A 131 21.93 -2.68 3.82
C SER A 131 22.39 -3.39 2.56
N SER A 132 23.71 -3.53 2.42
CA SER A 132 24.25 -4.37 1.36
C SER A 132 23.78 -5.82 1.56
N LEU A 133 23.80 -6.62 0.49
CA LEU A 133 23.52 -8.06 0.60
C LEU A 133 24.51 -8.72 1.58
N GLU A 134 25.74 -8.19 1.64
CA GLU A 134 26.79 -8.57 2.57
C GLU A 134 26.40 -8.28 4.02
N ASP A 135 25.94 -7.05 4.33
CA ASP A 135 25.48 -6.67 5.67
C ASP A 135 24.28 -7.51 6.12
N LYS A 136 23.38 -7.81 5.18
CA LYS A 136 22.26 -8.72 5.43
C LYS A 136 22.75 -10.12 5.79
N ASN A 137 23.70 -10.67 5.03
CA ASN A 137 24.24 -12.00 5.27
C ASN A 137 25.03 -12.05 6.59
N ASN A 138 25.79 -11.02 6.91
CA ASN A 138 26.51 -10.87 8.18
C ASN A 138 25.56 -10.79 9.38
N LEU A 139 24.44 -10.06 9.23
CA LEU A 139 23.43 -10.02 10.27
C LEU A 139 22.76 -11.38 10.46
N LEU A 140 22.38 -12.06 9.37
CA LEU A 140 21.78 -13.39 9.43
C LEU A 140 22.73 -14.43 10.05
N SER A 141 24.01 -14.41 9.69
CA SER A 141 25.01 -15.31 10.28
C SER A 141 25.21 -15.04 11.77
N THR A 142 25.23 -13.77 12.18
CA THR A 142 25.32 -13.37 13.59
C THR A 142 24.12 -13.89 14.36
N LEU A 143 22.90 -13.69 13.86
CA LEU A 143 21.68 -14.17 14.51
C LEU A 143 21.69 -15.70 14.67
N VAL A 144 22.10 -16.44 13.64
CA VAL A 144 22.26 -17.89 13.70
C VAL A 144 23.31 -18.31 14.74
N ALA A 145 24.45 -17.60 14.82
CA ALA A 145 25.49 -17.87 15.80
C ALA A 145 25.02 -17.71 17.26
N TYR A 146 24.06 -16.82 17.50
CA TYR A 146 23.38 -16.67 18.80
C TYR A 146 22.15 -17.59 18.96
N GLY A 147 21.93 -18.54 18.04
CA GLY A 147 20.82 -19.48 18.09
C GLY A 147 19.45 -18.87 17.76
N ILE A 148 19.42 -17.68 17.16
CA ILE A 148 18.18 -17.00 16.77
C ILE A 148 17.78 -17.48 15.38
N GLU A 149 16.74 -18.30 15.32
CA GLU A 149 16.16 -18.77 14.07
C GLU A 149 15.36 -17.65 13.39
N THR A 150 15.84 -17.16 12.24
CA THR A 150 15.22 -16.07 11.47
C THR A 150 14.29 -16.55 10.35
N THR A 151 14.21 -17.86 10.12
CA THR A 151 13.34 -18.47 9.12
C THR A 151 11.93 -18.64 9.68
N VAL A 152 10.94 -18.09 8.96
CA VAL A 152 9.53 -18.27 9.32
C VAL A 152 8.87 -19.14 8.26
N ASP A 153 8.36 -20.30 8.66
CA ASP A 153 7.50 -21.08 7.78
C ASP A 153 6.21 -20.28 7.51
N ARG A 154 6.04 -19.91 6.24
CA ARG A 154 4.92 -19.10 5.77
C ARG A 154 3.59 -19.83 5.96
N ARG A 155 3.57 -21.17 5.89
CA ARG A 155 2.35 -21.97 6.09
C ARG A 155 1.94 -21.95 7.55
N SER A 156 2.85 -22.33 8.45
CA SER A 156 2.63 -22.24 9.91
C SER A 156 2.21 -20.83 10.37
N LYS A 157 2.83 -19.77 9.84
CA LYS A 157 2.40 -18.39 10.13
C LYS A 157 0.96 -18.12 9.69
N LYS A 158 0.58 -18.53 8.47
CA LYS A 158 -0.77 -18.34 7.93
C LYS A 158 -1.81 -19.10 8.77
N ASP A 159 -1.48 -20.31 9.19
CA ASP A 159 -2.37 -21.14 10.01
C ASP A 159 -2.56 -20.56 11.41
N ARG A 160 -1.49 -20.03 12.02
CA ARG A 160 -1.57 -19.30 13.29
C ARG A 160 -2.45 -18.06 13.21
N ILE A 161 -2.36 -17.30 12.11
CA ILE A 161 -3.21 -16.11 11.90
C ILE A 161 -4.68 -16.53 11.76
N ARG A 162 -4.97 -17.58 10.99
CA ARG A 162 -6.34 -18.10 10.83
C ARG A 162 -6.92 -18.56 12.16
N ALA A 163 -6.16 -19.34 12.92
CA ALA A 163 -6.56 -19.82 14.25
C ALA A 163 -6.85 -18.63 15.19
N TRP A 164 -5.99 -17.62 15.19
CA TRP A 164 -6.22 -16.42 16.00
C TRP A 164 -7.52 -15.69 15.63
N ILE A 165 -7.79 -15.50 14.34
CA ILE A 165 -9.03 -14.86 13.87
C ILE A 165 -10.26 -15.68 14.30
N GLN A 166 -10.20 -17.00 14.12
CA GLN A 166 -11.29 -17.92 14.48
C GLN A 166 -11.55 -17.94 15.99
N ASN A 167 -10.50 -17.88 16.81
CA ASN A 167 -10.62 -17.82 18.27
C ASN A 167 -10.96 -16.42 18.80
N SER A 168 -10.84 -15.38 17.98
CA SER A 168 -11.14 -13.99 18.37
C SER A 168 -12.60 -13.57 18.14
N SER A 169 -13.48 -14.48 17.69
CA SER A 169 -14.90 -14.17 17.57
C SER A 169 -15.55 -14.05 18.95
N ILE A 170 -15.89 -12.83 19.34
CA ILE A 170 -16.68 -12.53 20.54
C ILE A 170 -18.13 -12.90 20.23
N VAL A 171 -18.71 -13.81 21.01
CA VAL A 171 -20.15 -14.07 20.98
C VAL A 171 -20.78 -12.92 21.77
N GLU A 172 -21.48 -12.02 21.09
CA GLU A 172 -22.37 -11.08 21.77
C GLU A 172 -23.56 -11.89 22.29
N GLU A 173 -23.68 -12.01 23.61
CA GLU A 173 -24.86 -12.56 24.27
C GLU A 173 -26.03 -11.59 23.99
N GLU A 174 -26.97 -11.99 23.14
CA GLU A 174 -28.26 -11.29 23.03
C GLU A 174 -28.99 -11.46 24.37
N GLU A 175 -29.10 -10.40 25.15
CA GLU A 175 -29.97 -10.37 26.34
C GLU A 175 -31.41 -10.70 25.91
N GLU A 176 -31.95 -11.83 26.40
CA GLU A 176 -33.32 -12.26 26.13
C GLU A 176 -34.32 -11.24 26.71
N GLU A 177 -34.97 -10.47 25.84
CA GLU A 177 -36.05 -9.56 26.23
C GLU A 177 -37.33 -10.38 26.52
N GLU A 178 -37.66 -10.51 27.82
CA GLU A 178 -38.83 -11.24 28.33
C GLU A 178 -40.14 -10.54 27.89
N ALA A 179 -40.91 -11.19 27.02
CA ALA A 179 -42.14 -10.64 26.46
C ALA A 179 -43.31 -10.66 27.45
N ALA A 180 -43.67 -9.49 28.00
CA ALA A 180 -44.89 -9.29 28.77
C ALA A 180 -46.01 -8.65 27.92
N GLY A 181 -47.01 -9.47 27.57
CA GLY A 181 -48.45 -9.18 27.51
C GLY A 181 -49.01 -7.83 27.02
N ALA A 182 -49.63 -7.87 25.83
CA ALA A 182 -50.94 -7.33 25.44
C ALA A 182 -51.39 -5.91 25.87
N VAL A 183 -51.79 -5.08 24.89
CA VAL A 183 -53.19 -4.69 24.55
C VAL A 183 -53.22 -3.44 23.64
N GLY A 184 -53.85 -3.57 22.46
CA GLY A 184 -54.75 -2.57 21.85
C GLY A 184 -54.19 -1.28 21.21
N GLY A 185 -54.45 -1.10 19.90
CA GLY A 185 -54.47 0.25 19.29
C GLY A 185 -54.18 0.27 17.78
N VAL A 186 -55.19 0.59 16.97
CA VAL A 186 -55.13 0.78 15.52
C VAL A 186 -54.43 2.10 15.15
N GLY A 187 -53.55 2.11 14.14
CA GLY A 187 -52.93 3.33 13.60
C GLY A 187 -52.19 3.12 12.27
N VAL A 188 -52.36 4.06 11.34
CA VAL A 188 -52.08 3.99 9.89
C VAL A 188 -50.66 4.45 9.51
N GLY A 189 -50.04 3.78 8.52
CA GLY A 189 -49.15 4.40 7.50
C GLY A 189 -47.62 4.41 7.74
N PRO A 190 -46.81 4.77 6.71
CA PRO A 190 -46.14 3.77 5.85
C PRO A 190 -44.60 3.92 5.79
N GLY A 191 -43.90 2.87 5.31
CA GLY A 191 -42.56 2.98 4.72
C GLY A 191 -41.46 2.14 5.39
N GLY A 192 -41.34 0.87 4.99
CA GLY A 192 -40.25 -0.01 5.40
C GLY A 192 -39.44 -0.52 4.20
N ARG A 193 -38.24 0.02 4.05
CA ARG A 193 -37.23 -0.27 3.01
C ARG A 193 -36.80 -1.75 3.05
N ALA A 194 -36.94 -2.44 1.92
CA ALA A 194 -36.50 -3.83 1.76
C ALA A 194 -34.97 -3.94 1.86
N VAL A 195 -34.49 -4.59 2.93
CA VAL A 195 -33.09 -5.03 3.05
C VAL A 195 -32.95 -6.34 2.29
N ARG A 196 -32.31 -6.30 1.12
CA ARG A 196 -31.95 -7.50 0.35
C ARG A 196 -30.92 -8.31 1.13
N ARG A 197 -31.33 -9.50 1.59
CA ARG A 197 -30.45 -10.56 2.10
C ARG A 197 -29.40 -10.93 1.05
N ARG A 198 -28.11 -10.87 1.40
CA ARG A 198 -27.04 -11.51 0.62
C ARG A 198 -26.99 -12.99 0.99
N HIS A 199 -27.35 -13.85 0.04
CA HIS A 199 -27.10 -15.28 0.09
C HIS A 199 -25.58 -15.52 0.19
N HIS A 200 -25.13 -16.15 1.28
CA HIS A 200 -23.81 -16.77 1.33
C HIS A 200 -23.89 -18.11 0.60
N GLY A 201 -23.14 -18.22 -0.49
CA GLY A 201 -22.97 -19.47 -1.23
C GLY A 201 -22.21 -20.50 -0.38
N ARG A 202 -22.74 -21.72 -0.33
CA ARG A 202 -22.03 -22.89 0.22
C ARG A 202 -20.86 -23.24 -0.70
N ILE A 203 -19.66 -23.39 -0.14
CA ILE A 203 -18.55 -24.05 -0.82
C ILE A 203 -18.69 -25.54 -0.54
N ALA A 204 -18.87 -26.33 -1.60
CA ALA A 204 -18.92 -27.77 -1.54
C ALA A 204 -17.54 -28.34 -1.19
N SER A 205 -17.51 -29.18 -0.17
CA SER A 205 -16.42 -30.11 0.13
C SER A 205 -16.50 -31.27 -0.87
N ASP A 206 -15.44 -31.51 -1.63
CA ASP A 206 -15.30 -32.76 -2.36
C ASP A 206 -14.12 -33.57 -1.80
N THR A 207 -14.45 -34.77 -1.38
CA THR A 207 -13.60 -35.80 -0.78
C THR A 207 -13.73 -37.04 -1.64
N SER A 208 -12.63 -37.49 -2.25
CA SER A 208 -12.44 -38.88 -2.70
C SER A 208 -10.96 -39.03 -3.07
N GLU A 209 -10.14 -39.62 -2.21
CA GLU A 209 -9.83 -41.07 -2.15
C GLU A 209 -8.88 -41.56 -3.26
N THR A 210 -7.64 -41.79 -2.82
CA THR A 210 -6.74 -42.93 -3.10
C THR A 210 -7.07 -43.88 -4.25
N ALA A 211 -6.07 -44.07 -5.14
CA ALA A 211 -5.75 -45.40 -5.68
C ALA A 211 -4.25 -45.48 -6.04
N SER A 212 -3.53 -46.33 -5.31
CA SER A 212 -2.23 -46.88 -5.70
C SER A 212 -2.41 -47.88 -6.85
N SER A 213 -1.48 -47.94 -7.80
CA SER A 213 -1.11 -49.19 -8.48
C SER A 213 0.23 -49.08 -9.22
N THR A 214 1.11 -49.98 -8.81
CA THR A 214 2.34 -50.49 -9.42
C THR A 214 2.11 -51.00 -10.86
N THR A 215 3.08 -50.83 -11.79
CA THR A 215 3.83 -51.94 -12.43
C THR A 215 4.62 -51.54 -13.70
N THR A 216 5.91 -51.90 -13.69
CA THR A 216 6.82 -52.45 -14.74
C THR A 216 6.78 -52.07 -16.24
N GLY A 217 8.00 -51.89 -16.78
CA GLY A 217 8.43 -52.22 -18.16
C GLY A 217 8.56 -50.98 -19.07
N ARG A 218 9.67 -50.69 -19.75
CA ARG A 218 10.82 -51.46 -20.23
C ARG A 218 12.01 -50.51 -20.42
#